data_AF-A0AAW1TLT6-F1
#
_entry.id   AF-A0AAW1TLT6-F1
#
_cell.length_a   1.000
_cell.length_b   1.000
_cell.length_c   1.000
_cell.angle_alpha   90.00
_cell.angle_beta   90.00
_cell.angle_gamma   90.00
#
_symmetry.space_group_name_H-M   'P 1'
#
loop_
_entity.id
_entity.type
_entity.pdbx_description
1 polymer ?
#
loop_
_entity_poly.entity_id
_entity_poly.type
_entity_poly.pdbx_seq_one_letter_code
_entity_poly.pdbx_strand_id
1 'polypeptide(L)'
;MQSLSIRACLREQAVYHARYLLGRRFWACWLQQTDNFTKAFKEALEAKDFEAADQAWSRAIAQKPENAAAWSNRGTQRLQAGRWQEARQDLEKALTLEASKHQDGPSSILLNNLGNAEGAMGDWTAARQHFLEAAQDPDQGLSAMYQLNYSLGAFQEGDATTAIQGARSILRRDPFFLDARAALAAFLYAKGSHDQAEGEWEALQQSGDGFGSSMYNKQDAVERVRPRWPPRATAALQAFLSLSGSATATDYDGHQVTYTF
;
A
#
# COMPACT_ATOMS: atom_id res chain seq x y z
N MET A 1 23.73 -70.32 -27.77
CA MET A 1 22.85 -69.13 -27.80
C MET A 1 22.48 -68.80 -26.37
N GLN A 2 22.75 -67.65 -25.76
CA GLN A 2 23.47 -66.44 -26.12
C GLN A 2 24.17 -65.95 -24.83
N SER A 3 25.45 -65.63 -24.93
CA SER A 3 26.19 -64.87 -23.92
C SER A 3 25.62 -63.45 -23.85
N LEU A 4 24.77 -63.17 -22.87
CA LEU A 4 24.42 -61.79 -22.52
C LEU A 4 25.66 -61.14 -21.88
N SER A 5 26.37 -60.35 -22.68
CA SER A 5 27.62 -59.71 -22.26
C SER A 5 27.37 -58.78 -21.06
N ILE A 6 28.35 -58.71 -20.16
CA ILE A 6 28.42 -57.77 -19.02
C ILE A 6 28.20 -56.30 -19.45
N ARG A 7 28.34 -55.97 -20.75
CA ARG A 7 28.02 -54.64 -21.30
C ARG A 7 26.52 -54.30 -21.34
N ALA A 8 25.61 -55.27 -21.19
CA ALA A 8 24.16 -55.03 -21.14
C ALA A 8 23.67 -54.64 -19.73
N CYS A 9 24.27 -55.21 -18.68
CA CYS A 9 23.94 -54.89 -17.28
C CYS A 9 24.43 -53.49 -16.86
N LEU A 10 25.54 -53.01 -17.46
CA LEU A 10 26.08 -51.67 -17.19
C LEU A 10 25.33 -50.53 -17.91
N ARG A 11 24.44 -50.81 -18.86
CA ARG A 11 23.63 -49.78 -19.54
C ARG A 11 22.32 -49.45 -18.82
N GLU A 12 21.76 -50.36 -18.02
CA GLU A 12 20.55 -50.08 -17.21
C GLU A 12 20.85 -49.38 -15.88
N GLN A 13 22.01 -49.64 -15.26
CA GLN A 13 22.43 -48.89 -14.05
C GLN A 13 22.76 -47.42 -14.34
N ALA A 14 23.20 -47.09 -15.55
CA ALA A 14 23.49 -45.70 -15.94
C ALA A 14 22.22 -44.84 -16.08
N VAL A 15 21.09 -45.42 -16.52
CA VAL A 15 19.82 -44.70 -16.70
C VAL A 15 19.09 -44.51 -15.36
N TYR A 16 19.17 -45.50 -14.47
CA TYR A 16 18.66 -45.37 -13.10
C TYR A 16 19.49 -44.38 -12.27
N HIS A 17 20.83 -44.44 -12.33
CA HIS A 17 21.66 -43.41 -11.70
C HIS A 17 21.46 -42.05 -12.33
N ALA A 18 21.25 -41.93 -13.65
CA ALA A 18 20.96 -40.64 -14.28
C ALA A 18 19.63 -40.04 -13.79
N ARG A 19 18.54 -40.82 -13.65
CA ARG A 19 17.27 -40.33 -13.07
C ARG A 19 17.36 -40.02 -11.58
N TYR A 20 18.14 -40.80 -10.81
CA TYR A 20 18.36 -40.55 -9.39
C TYR A 20 19.32 -39.37 -9.13
N LEU A 21 20.33 -39.19 -9.98
CA LEU A 21 21.27 -38.06 -9.95
C LEU A 21 20.65 -36.80 -10.55
N LEU A 22 19.80 -36.90 -11.57
CA LEU A 22 18.94 -35.81 -12.04
C LEU A 22 17.94 -35.46 -10.96
N GLY A 23 17.33 -36.43 -10.28
CA GLY A 23 16.46 -36.21 -9.13
C GLY A 23 17.18 -35.55 -7.96
N ARG A 24 18.41 -35.97 -7.61
CA ARG A 24 19.25 -35.36 -6.57
C ARG A 24 19.82 -34.01 -6.96
N ARG A 25 20.22 -33.80 -8.22
CA ARG A 25 20.67 -32.50 -8.73
C ARG A 25 19.51 -31.53 -8.84
N PHE A 26 18.34 -32.01 -9.25
CA PHE A 26 17.10 -31.25 -9.25
C PHE A 26 16.69 -30.92 -7.81
N TRP A 27 16.70 -31.87 -6.89
CA TRP A 27 16.46 -31.62 -5.46
C TRP A 27 17.49 -30.67 -4.84
N ALA A 28 18.77 -30.83 -5.12
CA ALA A 28 19.83 -29.96 -4.60
C ALA A 28 19.76 -28.56 -5.20
N CYS A 29 19.46 -28.44 -6.50
CA CYS A 29 19.24 -27.15 -7.17
C CYS A 29 17.96 -26.47 -6.64
N TRP A 30 16.90 -27.24 -6.44
CA TRP A 30 15.65 -26.77 -5.86
C TRP A 30 15.84 -26.30 -4.42
N LEU A 31 16.52 -27.10 -3.58
CA LEU A 31 16.92 -26.74 -2.22
C LEU A 31 17.78 -25.48 -2.20
N GLN A 32 18.79 -25.39 -3.06
CA GLN A 32 19.66 -24.22 -3.16
C GLN A 32 18.91 -22.97 -3.63
N GLN A 33 17.97 -23.09 -4.57
CA GLN A 33 17.10 -21.99 -4.99
C GLN A 33 16.14 -21.58 -3.87
N THR A 34 15.58 -22.52 -3.11
CA THR A 34 14.74 -22.20 -1.96
C THR A 34 15.54 -21.52 -0.85
N ASP A 35 16.79 -21.92 -0.64
CA ASP A 35 17.69 -21.31 0.35
C ASP A 35 18.08 -19.89 -0.09
N ASN A 36 18.40 -19.69 -1.36
CA ASN A 36 18.72 -18.37 -1.92
C ASN A 36 17.51 -17.43 -1.90
N PHE A 37 16.32 -17.92 -2.24
CA PHE A 37 15.08 -17.16 -2.15
C PHE A 37 14.80 -16.76 -0.71
N THR A 38 14.84 -17.71 0.23
CA THR A 38 14.54 -17.45 1.65
C THR A 38 15.52 -16.45 2.24
N LYS A 39 16.81 -16.58 1.90
CA LYS A 39 17.85 -15.63 2.31
C LYS A 39 17.56 -14.23 1.75
N ALA A 40 17.33 -14.10 0.44
CA ALA A 40 17.07 -12.80 -0.19
C ALA A 40 15.78 -12.16 0.34
N PHE A 41 14.74 -12.96 0.58
CA PHE A 41 13.48 -12.49 1.16
C PHE A 41 13.68 -11.94 2.57
N LYS A 42 14.44 -12.67 3.41
CA LYS A 42 14.77 -12.22 4.76
C LYS A 42 15.63 -10.95 4.75
N GLU A 43 16.67 -10.90 3.92
CA GLU A 43 17.50 -9.71 3.74
C GLU A 43 16.66 -8.49 3.34
N ALA A 44 15.65 -8.69 2.49
CA ALA A 44 14.77 -7.63 2.05
C ALA A 44 13.81 -7.13 3.15
N LEU A 45 13.33 -8.03 4.00
CA LEU A 45 12.54 -7.66 5.19
C LEU A 45 13.38 -6.92 6.24
N GLU A 46 14.66 -7.25 6.36
CA GLU A 46 15.59 -6.70 7.36
C GLU A 46 16.42 -5.52 6.82
N ALA A 47 16.18 -5.11 5.58
CA ALA A 47 16.91 -4.04 4.93
C ALA A 47 16.73 -2.71 5.70
N LYS A 48 17.82 -1.96 5.82
CA LYS A 48 17.86 -0.71 6.62
C LYS A 48 17.43 0.52 5.84
N ASP A 49 17.46 0.43 4.52
CA ASP A 49 17.14 1.51 3.60
C ASP A 49 16.46 0.96 2.34
N PHE A 50 15.83 1.86 1.59
CA PHE A 50 15.02 1.50 0.42
C PHE A 50 15.85 0.86 -0.71
N GLU A 51 17.11 1.25 -0.87
CA GLU A 51 17.96 0.74 -1.95
C GLU A 51 18.40 -0.70 -1.65
N ALA A 52 18.85 -0.96 -0.43
CA ALA A 52 19.16 -2.31 0.03
C ALA A 52 17.93 -3.23 -0.06
N ALA A 53 16.75 -2.72 0.32
CA ALA A 53 15.49 -3.46 0.20
C ALA A 53 15.15 -3.77 -1.26
N ASP A 54 15.24 -2.79 -2.16
CA ASP A 54 14.96 -2.95 -3.59
C ASP A 54 15.86 -4.01 -4.24
N GLN A 55 17.15 -3.99 -3.91
CA GLN A 55 18.11 -4.97 -4.41
C GLN A 55 17.83 -6.38 -3.88
N ALA A 56 17.54 -6.52 -2.59
CA ALA A 56 17.24 -7.81 -1.99
C ALA A 56 15.91 -8.39 -2.51
N TRP A 57 14.86 -7.56 -2.64
CA TRP A 57 13.61 -7.96 -3.27
C TRP A 57 13.81 -8.36 -4.73
N SER A 58 14.63 -7.63 -5.48
CA SER A 58 14.96 -7.98 -6.87
C SER A 58 15.65 -9.34 -6.97
N ARG A 59 16.55 -9.67 -6.03
CA ARG A 59 17.13 -11.02 -5.93
C ARG A 59 16.07 -12.08 -5.61
N ALA A 60 15.16 -11.82 -4.67
CA ALA A 60 14.08 -12.75 -4.33
C ALA A 60 13.16 -13.02 -5.52
N ILE A 61 12.77 -11.97 -6.24
CA ILE A 61 11.95 -12.05 -7.46
C ILE A 61 12.67 -12.83 -8.56
N ALA A 62 13.99 -12.63 -8.74
CA ALA A 62 14.76 -13.38 -9.72
C ALA A 62 14.80 -14.90 -9.42
N GLN A 63 14.72 -15.29 -8.15
CA GLN A 63 14.62 -16.72 -7.77
C GLN A 63 13.19 -17.28 -7.92
N LYS A 64 12.16 -16.50 -7.60
CA LYS A 64 10.75 -16.91 -7.69
C LYS A 64 9.87 -15.81 -8.30
N PRO A 65 9.88 -15.65 -9.63
CA PRO A 65 9.15 -14.58 -10.32
C PRO A 65 7.62 -14.70 -10.20
N GLU A 66 7.11 -15.85 -9.80
CA GLU A 66 5.70 -16.13 -9.56
C GLU A 66 5.24 -15.87 -8.11
N ASN A 67 6.13 -15.42 -7.23
CA ASN A 67 5.80 -15.10 -5.85
C ASN A 67 5.20 -13.68 -5.73
N ALA A 68 3.87 -13.59 -5.63
CA ALA A 68 3.17 -12.31 -5.55
C ALA A 68 3.62 -11.43 -4.37
N ALA A 69 3.89 -12.04 -3.21
CA ALA A 69 4.32 -11.31 -2.02
C ALA A 69 5.66 -10.58 -2.21
N ALA A 70 6.62 -11.18 -2.94
CA ALA A 70 7.90 -10.52 -3.23
C ALA A 70 7.72 -9.28 -4.11
N TRP A 71 6.83 -9.35 -5.12
CA TRP A 71 6.46 -8.20 -5.94
C TRP A 71 5.72 -7.13 -5.13
N SER A 72 4.72 -7.52 -4.33
CA SER A 72 3.95 -6.61 -3.48
C SER A 72 4.82 -5.88 -2.47
N ASN A 73 5.75 -6.59 -1.82
CA ASN A 73 6.68 -6.00 -0.87
C ASN A 73 7.66 -5.04 -1.55
N ARG A 74 8.22 -5.37 -2.72
CA ARG A 74 9.07 -4.44 -3.46
C ARG A 74 8.32 -3.20 -3.88
N GLY A 75 7.10 -3.36 -4.40
CA GLY A 75 6.22 -2.26 -4.77
C GLY A 75 5.91 -1.35 -3.59
N THR A 76 5.62 -1.93 -2.41
CA THR A 76 5.40 -1.18 -1.16
C THR A 76 6.65 -0.39 -0.74
N GLN A 77 7.84 -0.98 -0.85
CA GLN A 77 9.09 -0.29 -0.55
C GLN A 77 9.37 0.86 -1.53
N ARG A 78 9.11 0.64 -2.83
CA ARG A 78 9.23 1.68 -3.86
C ARG A 78 8.23 2.81 -3.66
N LEU A 79 7.01 2.49 -3.22
CA LEU A 79 6.02 3.47 -2.81
C LEU A 79 6.58 4.33 -1.67
N GLN A 80 7.08 3.73 -0.59
CA GLN A 80 7.66 4.49 0.53
C GLN A 80 8.89 5.33 0.11
N ALA A 81 9.62 4.89 -0.90
CA ALA A 81 10.77 5.60 -1.47
C ALA A 81 10.40 6.72 -2.47
N GLY A 82 9.11 6.92 -2.77
CA GLY A 82 8.67 7.90 -3.76
C GLY A 82 8.82 7.47 -5.23
N ARG A 83 9.11 6.20 -5.49
CA ARG A 83 9.25 5.62 -6.84
C ARG A 83 7.88 5.12 -7.34
N TRP A 84 6.92 6.03 -7.49
CA TRP A 84 5.51 5.74 -7.72
C TRP A 84 5.22 4.86 -8.95
N GLN A 85 5.83 5.19 -10.09
CA GLN A 85 5.64 4.46 -11.35
C GLN A 85 6.15 3.02 -11.27
N GLU A 86 7.27 2.81 -10.60
CA GLU A 86 7.86 1.49 -10.41
C GLU A 86 7.10 0.68 -9.35
N ALA A 87 6.60 1.35 -8.32
CA ALA A 87 5.70 0.75 -7.34
C ALA A 87 4.43 0.23 -8.01
N ARG A 88 3.79 1.03 -8.88
CA ARG A 88 2.60 0.61 -9.64
C ARG A 88 2.87 -0.65 -10.46
N GLN A 89 3.97 -0.68 -11.21
CA GLN A 89 4.33 -1.85 -12.03
C GLN A 89 4.48 -3.13 -11.20
N ASP A 90 5.13 -3.04 -10.03
CA ASP A 90 5.31 -4.18 -9.14
C ASP A 90 3.99 -4.63 -8.49
N LEU A 91 3.15 -3.68 -8.08
CA LEU A 91 1.85 -3.95 -7.47
C LEU A 91 0.85 -4.54 -8.47
N GLU A 92 0.80 -4.04 -9.70
CA GLU A 92 0.02 -4.62 -10.81
C GLU A 92 0.48 -6.06 -11.13
N LYS A 93 1.80 -6.30 -11.07
CA LYS A 93 2.34 -7.64 -11.27
C LYS A 93 1.92 -8.59 -10.15
N ALA A 94 1.99 -8.14 -8.89
CA ALA A 94 1.52 -8.89 -7.75
C ALA A 94 0.00 -9.17 -7.84
N LEU A 95 -0.80 -8.17 -8.21
CA LEU A 95 -2.25 -8.30 -8.43
C LEU A 95 -2.57 -9.39 -9.45
N THR A 96 -1.88 -9.37 -10.59
CA THR A 96 -2.03 -10.38 -11.64
C THR A 96 -1.70 -11.79 -11.13
N LEU A 97 -0.65 -11.92 -10.31
CA LEU A 97 -0.23 -13.19 -9.74
C LEU A 97 -1.22 -13.69 -8.68
N GLU A 98 -1.78 -12.81 -7.85
CA GLU A 98 -2.79 -13.18 -6.85
C GLU A 98 -4.10 -13.60 -7.50
N ALA A 99 -4.60 -12.84 -8.48
CA ALA A 99 -5.81 -13.18 -9.23
C ALA A 99 -5.72 -14.54 -9.92
N SER A 100 -4.51 -14.98 -10.30
CA SER A 100 -4.29 -16.30 -10.90
C SER A 100 -4.25 -17.46 -9.90
N LYS A 101 -4.11 -17.18 -8.59
CA LYS A 101 -3.81 -18.19 -7.56
C LYS A 101 -4.81 -18.24 -6.40
N HIS A 102 -5.44 -17.13 -6.04
CA HIS A 102 -6.31 -17.02 -4.86
C HIS A 102 -7.77 -16.96 -5.26
N GLN A 103 -8.61 -17.77 -4.58
CA GLN A 103 -10.06 -17.73 -4.76
C GLN A 103 -10.70 -16.57 -3.99
N ASP A 104 -10.03 -16.05 -2.97
CA ASP A 104 -10.54 -15.05 -2.03
C ASP A 104 -10.38 -13.61 -2.54
N GLY A 105 -9.96 -13.42 -3.80
CA GLY A 105 -9.65 -12.12 -4.37
C GLY A 105 -8.25 -11.62 -4.02
N PRO A 106 -7.88 -10.41 -4.48
CA PRO A 106 -6.59 -9.80 -4.18
C PRO A 106 -6.52 -9.30 -2.73
N SER A 107 -5.30 -9.21 -2.20
CA SER A 107 -5.06 -8.67 -0.87
C SER A 107 -5.51 -7.20 -0.76
N SER A 108 -6.24 -6.86 0.30
CA SER A 108 -6.65 -5.47 0.56
C SER A 108 -5.46 -4.53 0.79
N ILE A 109 -4.35 -5.03 1.36
CA ILE A 109 -3.11 -4.27 1.52
C ILE A 109 -2.52 -3.93 0.14
N LEU A 110 -2.50 -4.92 -0.76
CA LEU A 110 -2.01 -4.75 -2.13
C LEU A 110 -2.85 -3.70 -2.86
N LEU A 111 -4.18 -3.84 -2.85
CA LEU A 111 -5.11 -2.89 -3.48
C LEU A 111 -4.92 -1.47 -2.93
N ASN A 112 -4.83 -1.33 -1.61
CA ASN A 112 -4.60 -0.02 -1.00
C ASN A 112 -3.24 0.58 -1.39
N ASN A 113 -2.18 -0.22 -1.47
CA ASN A 113 -0.87 0.28 -1.90
C ASN A 113 -0.86 0.65 -3.39
N LEU A 114 -1.61 -0.07 -4.23
CA LEU A 114 -1.79 0.27 -5.63
C LEU A 114 -2.53 1.61 -5.76
N GLY A 115 -3.61 1.79 -5.00
CA GLY A 115 -4.33 3.07 -4.98
C GLY A 115 -3.48 4.23 -4.46
N ASN A 116 -2.60 4.00 -3.48
CA ASN A 116 -1.64 5.01 -3.04
C ASN A 116 -0.65 5.39 -4.15
N ALA A 117 -0.14 4.41 -4.91
CA ALA A 117 0.77 4.67 -6.02
C ALA A 117 0.06 5.50 -7.11
N GLU A 118 -1.15 5.11 -7.49
CA GLU A 118 -1.99 5.79 -8.48
C GLU A 118 -2.34 7.22 -8.07
N GLY A 119 -2.76 7.42 -6.82
CA GLY A 119 -3.05 8.74 -6.27
C GLY A 119 -1.81 9.64 -6.24
N ALA A 120 -0.64 9.08 -5.91
CA ALA A 120 0.62 9.81 -5.98
C ALA A 120 0.98 10.23 -7.43
N MET A 121 0.53 9.50 -8.44
CA MET A 121 0.67 9.88 -9.86
C MET A 121 -0.50 10.75 -10.37
N GLY A 122 -1.42 11.16 -9.48
CA GLY A 122 -2.58 11.99 -9.82
C GLY A 122 -3.78 11.24 -10.38
N ASP A 123 -3.73 9.91 -10.52
CA ASP A 123 -4.87 9.08 -10.96
C ASP A 123 -5.77 8.73 -9.78
N TRP A 124 -6.45 9.76 -9.28
CA TRP A 124 -7.35 9.64 -8.12
C TRP A 124 -8.61 8.81 -8.40
N THR A 125 -9.01 8.70 -9.67
CA THR A 125 -10.13 7.87 -10.08
C THR A 125 -9.79 6.39 -9.91
N ALA A 126 -8.64 5.94 -10.43
CA ALA A 126 -8.18 4.57 -10.23
C ALA A 126 -7.89 4.31 -8.75
N ALA A 127 -7.21 5.25 -8.08
CA ALA A 127 -6.88 5.13 -6.66
C ALA A 127 -8.12 4.87 -5.80
N ARG A 128 -9.17 5.67 -6.03
CA ARG A 128 -10.43 5.55 -5.28
C ARG A 128 -11.11 4.20 -5.51
N GLN A 129 -11.04 3.63 -6.72
CA GLN A 129 -11.60 2.31 -6.98
C GLN A 129 -10.87 1.23 -6.17
N HIS A 130 -9.54 1.23 -6.19
CA HIS A 130 -8.77 0.27 -5.41
C HIS A 130 -8.93 0.44 -3.90
N PHE A 131 -9.04 1.67 -3.39
CA PHE A 131 -9.37 1.90 -1.97
C PHE A 131 -10.75 1.36 -1.59
N LEU A 132 -11.74 1.53 -2.48
CA LEU A 132 -13.09 1.02 -2.25
C LEU A 132 -13.10 -0.51 -2.20
N GLU A 133 -12.41 -1.16 -3.12
CA GLU A 133 -12.28 -2.61 -3.14
C GLU A 133 -11.52 -3.12 -1.90
N ALA A 134 -10.41 -2.48 -1.53
CA ALA A 134 -9.68 -2.79 -0.29
C ALA A 134 -10.56 -2.66 0.96
N ALA A 135 -11.43 -1.64 1.01
CA ALA A 135 -12.32 -1.39 2.13
C ALA A 135 -13.44 -2.44 2.31
N GLN A 136 -13.70 -3.26 1.28
CA GLN A 136 -14.69 -4.33 1.31
C GLN A 136 -14.17 -5.64 1.90
N ASP A 137 -12.88 -5.71 2.27
CA ASP A 137 -12.27 -6.88 2.90
C ASP A 137 -13.09 -7.34 4.13
N PRO A 138 -13.54 -8.61 4.17
CA PRO A 138 -14.22 -9.18 5.33
C PRO A 138 -13.37 -9.15 6.60
N ASP A 139 -12.03 -9.21 6.47
CA ASP A 139 -11.11 -9.02 7.59
C ASP A 139 -10.96 -7.52 7.90
N GLN A 140 -11.68 -7.07 8.92
CA GLN A 140 -11.89 -5.65 9.18
C GLN A 140 -10.70 -4.90 9.79
N GLY A 141 -9.56 -5.55 10.03
CA GLY A 141 -8.44 -4.98 10.78
C GLY A 141 -7.94 -3.62 10.26
N LEU A 142 -7.94 -3.42 8.94
CA LEU A 142 -7.48 -2.19 8.28
C LEU A 142 -8.59 -1.46 7.49
N SER A 143 -9.83 -1.96 7.52
CA SER A 143 -10.94 -1.44 6.71
C SER A 143 -11.20 0.05 6.95
N ALA A 144 -11.06 0.54 8.19
CA ALA A 144 -11.22 1.97 8.50
C ALA A 144 -10.16 2.85 7.81
N MET A 145 -8.91 2.38 7.70
CA MET A 145 -7.85 3.10 6.99
C MET A 145 -8.14 3.18 5.49
N TYR A 146 -8.59 2.07 4.88
CA TYR A 146 -8.92 2.03 3.47
C TYR A 146 -10.15 2.88 3.13
N GLN A 147 -11.16 2.86 4.01
CA GLN A 147 -12.33 3.75 3.89
C GLN A 147 -11.94 5.22 4.00
N LEU A 148 -10.93 5.55 4.84
CA LEU A 148 -10.43 6.92 4.91
C LEU A 148 -9.72 7.31 3.61
N ASN A 149 -8.86 6.44 3.05
CA ASN A 149 -8.20 6.69 1.77
C ASN A 149 -9.21 6.86 0.63
N TYR A 150 -10.27 6.04 0.60
CA TYR A 150 -11.40 6.21 -0.31
C TYR A 150 -12.07 7.58 -0.15
N SER A 151 -12.33 8.01 1.09
CA SER A 151 -12.96 9.30 1.42
C SER A 151 -12.07 10.49 1.01
N LEU A 152 -10.77 10.38 1.26
CA LEU A 152 -9.76 11.37 0.85
C LEU A 152 -9.69 11.48 -0.68
N GLY A 153 -9.65 10.36 -1.39
CA GLY A 153 -9.68 10.32 -2.86
C GLY A 153 -10.97 10.95 -3.42
N ALA A 154 -12.13 10.65 -2.83
CA ALA A 154 -13.39 11.28 -3.21
C ALA A 154 -13.34 12.80 -3.03
N PHE A 155 -12.78 13.28 -1.91
CA PHE A 155 -12.61 14.71 -1.67
C PHE A 155 -11.69 15.36 -2.71
N GLN A 156 -10.60 14.71 -3.08
CA GLN A 156 -9.67 15.18 -4.13
C GLN A 156 -10.38 15.39 -5.46
N GLU A 157 -11.25 14.46 -5.86
CA GLU A 157 -12.08 14.54 -7.06
C GLU A 157 -13.24 15.56 -6.94
N GLY A 158 -13.40 16.20 -5.78
CA GLY A 158 -14.45 17.20 -5.52
C GLY A 158 -15.76 16.63 -4.99
N ASP A 159 -15.84 15.32 -4.74
CA ASP A 159 -16.99 14.67 -4.10
C ASP A 159 -16.88 14.75 -2.57
N ALA A 160 -17.15 15.96 -2.05
CA ALA A 160 -17.17 16.22 -0.62
C ALA A 160 -18.30 15.49 0.12
N THR A 161 -19.40 15.15 -0.57
CA THR A 161 -20.53 14.44 0.04
C THR A 161 -20.12 13.04 0.48
N THR A 162 -19.52 12.29 -0.44
CA THR A 162 -18.97 10.94 -0.16
C THR A 162 -17.87 11.02 0.89
N ALA A 163 -16.98 12.00 0.79
CA ALA A 163 -15.87 12.18 1.75
C ALA A 163 -16.36 12.40 3.19
N ILE A 164 -17.32 13.32 3.39
CA ILE A 164 -17.90 13.61 4.70
C ILE A 164 -18.67 12.40 5.25
N GLN A 165 -19.46 11.73 4.41
CA GLN A 165 -20.21 10.56 4.83
C GLN A 165 -19.28 9.41 5.25
N GLY A 166 -18.22 9.17 4.49
CA GLY A 166 -17.22 8.15 4.78
C GLY A 166 -16.49 8.42 6.10
N ALA A 167 -15.98 9.62 6.29
CA ALA A 167 -15.31 10.02 7.54
C ALA A 167 -16.25 9.90 8.76
N ARG A 168 -17.51 10.35 8.66
CA ARG A 168 -18.51 10.14 9.71
C ARG A 168 -18.80 8.67 9.98
N SER A 169 -18.82 7.83 8.95
CA SER A 169 -19.05 6.40 9.12
C SER A 169 -17.93 5.73 9.91
N ILE A 170 -16.68 6.11 9.66
CA ILE A 170 -15.51 5.65 10.43
C ILE A 170 -15.66 6.07 11.89
N LEU A 171 -15.93 7.36 12.15
CA LEU A 171 -15.99 7.91 13.51
C LEU A 171 -17.18 7.38 14.35
N ARG A 172 -18.25 6.89 13.70
CA ARG A 172 -19.32 6.18 14.41
C ARG A 172 -18.88 4.83 14.98
N ARG A 173 -17.90 4.17 14.34
CA ARG A 173 -17.36 2.88 14.78
C ARG A 173 -16.16 3.06 15.69
N ASP A 174 -15.28 3.98 15.32
CA ASP A 174 -14.08 4.34 16.09
C ASP A 174 -14.02 5.87 16.27
N PRO A 175 -14.59 6.39 17.38
CA PRO A 175 -14.50 7.81 17.70
C PRO A 175 -13.08 8.32 17.95
N PHE A 176 -12.10 7.44 18.18
CA PHE A 176 -10.72 7.81 18.46
C PHE A 176 -9.83 7.76 17.21
N PHE A 177 -10.40 7.48 16.03
CA PHE A 177 -9.68 7.51 14.76
C PHE A 177 -9.30 8.95 14.37
N LEU A 178 -8.15 9.40 14.88
CA LEU A 178 -7.72 10.80 14.81
C LEU A 178 -7.66 11.34 13.38
N ASP A 179 -7.15 10.54 12.45
CA ASP A 179 -6.94 10.96 11.07
C ASP A 179 -8.27 11.21 10.32
N ALA A 180 -9.28 10.38 10.57
CA ALA A 180 -10.63 10.55 10.03
C ALA A 180 -11.31 11.78 10.63
N ARG A 181 -11.04 12.09 11.91
CA ARG A 181 -11.57 13.29 12.56
C ARG A 181 -10.94 14.57 12.03
N ALA A 182 -9.61 14.58 11.84
CA ALA A 182 -8.91 15.68 11.19
C ALA A 182 -9.41 15.88 9.75
N ALA A 183 -9.61 14.79 9.01
CA ALA A 183 -10.14 14.84 7.64
C ALA A 183 -11.56 15.39 7.62
N LEU A 184 -12.42 14.96 8.55
CA LEU A 184 -13.78 15.46 8.65
C LEU A 184 -13.83 16.97 8.94
N ALA A 185 -12.97 17.48 9.84
CA ALA A 185 -12.86 18.91 10.09
C ALA A 185 -12.49 19.67 8.80
N ALA A 186 -11.48 19.21 8.06
CA ALA A 186 -11.07 19.79 6.80
C ALA A 186 -12.20 19.77 5.75
N PHE A 187 -12.90 18.64 5.59
CA PHE A 187 -13.98 18.49 4.61
C PHE A 187 -15.18 19.39 4.94
N LEU A 188 -15.54 19.49 6.22
CA LEU A 188 -16.64 20.34 6.68
C LEU A 188 -16.33 21.82 6.49
N TYR A 189 -15.10 22.23 6.82
CA TYR A 189 -14.65 23.60 6.61
C TYR A 189 -14.73 23.97 5.13
N ALA A 190 -14.20 23.10 4.26
CA ALA A 190 -14.24 23.30 2.81
C ALA A 190 -15.66 23.30 2.19
N LYS A 191 -16.68 22.91 2.98
CA LYS A 191 -18.09 22.97 2.58
C LYS A 191 -18.85 24.15 3.19
N GLY A 192 -18.17 25.02 3.93
CA GLY A 192 -18.77 26.16 4.63
C GLY A 192 -19.40 25.81 5.98
N SER A 193 -19.30 24.56 6.43
CA SER A 193 -19.85 24.09 7.71
C SER A 193 -18.88 24.36 8.87
N HIS A 194 -18.49 25.62 9.06
CA HIS A 194 -17.38 26.01 9.95
C HIS A 194 -17.61 25.59 11.40
N ASP A 195 -18.81 25.79 11.95
CA ASP A 195 -19.11 25.40 13.33
C ASP A 195 -18.94 23.89 13.58
N GLN A 196 -19.33 23.08 12.59
CA GLN A 196 -19.14 21.63 12.67
C GLN A 196 -17.66 21.25 12.53
N ALA A 197 -16.92 21.95 11.66
CA ALA A 197 -15.49 21.73 11.50
C ALA A 197 -14.72 22.00 12.80
N GLU A 198 -15.00 23.13 13.46
CA GLU A 198 -14.42 23.47 14.76
C GLU A 198 -14.79 22.44 15.82
N GLY A 199 -16.05 22.00 15.88
CA GLY A 199 -16.46 20.96 16.83
C GLY A 199 -15.70 19.63 16.65
N GLU A 200 -15.45 19.20 15.40
CA GLU A 200 -14.65 18.00 15.13
C GLU A 200 -13.18 18.21 15.50
N TRP A 201 -12.64 19.40 15.27
CA TRP A 201 -11.28 19.73 15.68
C TRP A 201 -11.13 19.78 17.20
N GLU A 202 -12.08 20.36 17.94
CA GLU A 202 -12.08 20.36 19.40
C GLU A 202 -12.14 18.93 19.96
N ALA A 203 -13.00 18.08 19.39
CA ALA A 203 -13.08 16.68 19.75
C ALA A 203 -11.77 15.93 19.45
N LEU A 204 -11.09 16.27 18.34
CA LEU A 204 -9.75 15.75 18.03
C LEU A 204 -8.74 16.16 19.10
N GLN A 205 -8.70 17.44 19.50
CA GLN A 205 -7.75 17.93 20.50
C GLN A 205 -7.94 17.23 21.86
N GLN A 206 -9.18 16.93 22.23
CA GLN A 206 -9.54 16.26 23.50
C GLN A 206 -9.41 14.73 23.45
N SER A 207 -9.19 14.14 22.28
CA SER A 207 -9.14 12.70 22.09
C SER A 207 -7.96 12.05 22.82
N GLY A 208 -8.22 10.90 23.46
CA GLY A 208 -7.19 10.08 24.13
C GLY A 208 -6.43 10.83 25.22
N ASP A 209 -7.13 11.55 26.10
CA ASP A 209 -6.55 12.36 27.18
C ASP A 209 -5.51 13.37 26.68
N GLY A 210 -5.78 13.99 25.53
CA GLY A 210 -4.89 14.97 24.89
C GLY A 210 -3.90 14.36 23.89
N PHE A 211 -3.89 13.04 23.69
CA PHE A 211 -3.10 12.39 22.63
C PHE A 211 -3.39 12.99 21.26
N GLY A 212 -4.65 13.31 20.96
CA GLY A 212 -5.04 13.95 19.71
C GLY A 212 -4.38 15.31 19.51
N SER A 213 -4.27 16.13 20.56
CA SER A 213 -3.54 17.41 20.48
C SER A 213 -2.04 17.24 20.24
N SER A 214 -1.42 16.21 20.82
CA SER A 214 -0.01 15.89 20.58
C SER A 214 0.23 15.43 19.15
N MET A 215 -0.73 14.71 18.56
CA MET A 215 -0.60 14.18 17.21
C MET A 215 -0.96 15.22 16.14
N TYR A 216 -1.95 16.08 16.40
CA TYR A 216 -2.46 17.09 15.49
C TYR A 216 -2.46 18.48 16.15
N ASN A 217 -1.27 19.02 16.36
CA ASN A 217 -1.13 20.41 16.76
C ASN A 217 -1.31 21.34 15.53
N LYS A 218 -1.69 22.60 15.74
CA LYS A 218 -1.94 23.54 14.63
C LYS A 218 -0.69 23.90 13.80
N GLN A 219 0.51 23.68 14.33
CA GLN A 219 1.78 24.03 13.68
C GLN A 219 2.22 22.95 12.69
N ASP A 220 2.02 21.67 13.04
CA ASP A 220 2.59 20.53 12.31
C ASP A 220 1.53 19.63 11.66
N ALA A 221 0.24 19.83 11.93
CA ALA A 221 -0.83 18.96 11.42
C ALA A 221 -0.81 18.84 9.88
N VAL A 222 -0.54 19.94 9.17
CA VAL A 222 -0.46 19.95 7.70
C VAL A 222 0.75 19.16 7.22
N GLU A 223 1.93 19.39 7.79
CA GLU A 223 3.16 18.65 7.43
C GLU A 223 3.07 17.16 7.75
N ARG A 224 2.34 16.80 8.81
CA ARG A 224 2.08 15.39 9.17
C ARG A 224 1.21 14.67 8.14
N VAL A 225 0.22 15.35 7.54
CA VAL A 225 -0.68 14.72 6.56
C VAL A 225 -0.13 14.81 5.13
N ARG A 226 0.70 15.82 4.83
CA ARG A 226 1.19 16.12 3.48
C ARG A 226 1.75 14.90 2.72
N PRO A 227 2.54 13.98 3.32
CA PRO A 227 3.08 12.84 2.57
C PRO A 227 2.07 11.77 2.18
N ARG A 228 0.85 11.81 2.72
CA ARG A 228 -0.12 10.70 2.68
C ARG A 228 -1.54 11.11 2.33
N TRP A 229 -1.89 12.39 2.46
CA TRP A 229 -3.19 12.91 2.05
C TRP A 229 -3.12 13.53 0.66
N PRO A 230 -4.21 13.43 -0.13
CA PRO A 230 -4.32 14.12 -1.41
C PRO A 230 -4.15 15.64 -1.25
N PRO A 231 -3.58 16.35 -2.24
CA PRO A 231 -3.26 17.77 -2.12
C PRO A 231 -4.47 18.65 -1.78
N ARG A 232 -5.65 18.36 -2.32
CA ARG A 232 -6.88 19.11 -2.02
C ARG A 232 -7.31 18.96 -0.56
N ALA A 233 -7.20 17.76 0.00
CA ALA A 233 -7.51 17.50 1.41
C ALA A 233 -6.50 18.19 2.33
N THR A 234 -5.21 18.13 1.99
CA THR A 234 -4.15 18.85 2.69
C THR A 234 -4.38 20.36 2.64
N ALA A 235 -4.76 20.91 1.48
CA ALA A 235 -5.12 22.33 1.34
C ALA A 235 -6.36 22.68 2.17
N ALA A 236 -7.39 21.84 2.21
CA ALA A 236 -8.58 22.08 3.03
C ALA A 236 -8.25 22.13 4.53
N LEU A 237 -7.35 21.25 5.00
CA LEU A 237 -6.86 21.31 6.39
C LEU A 237 -6.08 22.60 6.66
N GLN A 238 -5.21 23.00 5.75
CA GLN A 238 -4.46 24.26 5.86
C GLN A 238 -5.40 25.48 5.86
N ALA A 239 -6.40 25.49 5.00
CA ALA A 239 -7.44 26.51 4.90
C ALA A 239 -8.20 26.63 6.23
N PHE A 240 -8.63 25.49 6.80
CA PHE A 240 -9.25 25.43 8.12
C PHE A 240 -8.35 26.03 9.21
N LEU A 241 -7.10 25.58 9.31
CA LEU A 241 -6.18 26.03 10.36
C LEU A 241 -5.77 27.50 10.27
N SER A 242 -5.82 28.07 9.06
CA SER A 242 -5.50 29.47 8.80
C SER A 242 -6.73 30.38 8.69
N LEU A 243 -7.94 29.83 8.81
CA LEU A 243 -9.20 30.53 8.62
C LEU A 243 -9.27 31.27 7.27
N SER A 244 -8.87 30.59 6.19
CA SER A 244 -8.81 31.12 4.82
C SER A 244 -9.76 30.37 3.89
N GLY A 245 -10.40 31.06 2.94
CA GLY A 245 -11.20 30.44 1.88
C GLY A 245 -10.36 29.78 0.76
N SER A 246 -9.03 29.80 0.87
CA SER A 246 -8.14 29.11 -0.07
C SER A 246 -6.82 28.72 0.58
N ALA A 247 -6.18 27.69 0.05
CA ALA A 247 -4.85 27.28 0.46
C ALA A 247 -4.11 26.61 -0.70
N THR A 248 -2.78 26.67 -0.64
CA THR A 248 -1.91 25.99 -1.61
C THR A 248 -1.35 24.72 -0.97
N ALA A 249 -1.40 23.61 -1.71
CA ALA A 249 -0.76 22.37 -1.34
C ALA A 249 0.21 21.93 -2.42
N THR A 250 1.25 21.21 -2.01
CA THR A 250 2.21 20.60 -2.92
C THR A 250 1.72 19.21 -3.29
N ASP A 251 1.68 18.90 -4.58
CA ASP A 251 1.44 17.54 -5.06
C ASP A 251 2.68 16.64 -4.89
N TYR A 252 2.54 15.37 -5.25
CA TYR A 252 3.58 14.36 -5.08
C TYR A 252 4.75 14.51 -6.06
N ASP A 253 4.60 15.33 -7.12
CA ASP A 253 5.65 15.72 -8.06
C ASP A 253 6.34 17.03 -7.65
N GLY A 254 5.89 17.67 -6.56
CA GLY A 254 6.44 18.91 -6.05
C GLY A 254 5.80 20.18 -6.62
N HIS A 255 4.74 20.07 -7.42
CA HIS A 255 4.04 21.24 -7.95
C HIS A 255 3.10 21.83 -6.91
N GLN A 256 3.03 23.16 -6.87
CA GLN A 256 2.12 23.88 -5.99
C GLN A 256 0.76 24.07 -6.68
N VAL A 257 -0.31 23.63 -6.02
CA VAL A 257 -1.69 23.76 -6.52
C VAL A 257 -2.52 24.51 -5.49
N THR A 258 -3.14 25.61 -5.92
CA THR A 258 -4.05 26.39 -5.07
C THR A 258 -5.47 25.89 -5.22
N TYR A 259 -6.11 25.61 -4.09
CA TYR A 259 -7.51 25.22 -3.99
C TYR A 259 -8.30 26.32 -3.28
N THR A 260 -9.48 26.61 -3.82
CA THR A 260 -10.47 27.52 -3.22
C THR A 260 -11.65 26.68 -2.72
N PHE A 261 -12.15 27.03 -1.55
CA PHE A 261 -13.22 26.34 -0.85
C PHE A 261 -14.37 27.29 -0.48
#